data_AF-A0A8S3JEX1-F1
#
_entry.id   AF-A0A8S3JEX1-F1
#
_cell.length_a   1.000
_cell.length_b   1.000
_cell.length_c   1.000
_cell.angle_alpha   90.00
_cell.angle_beta   90.00
_cell.angle_gamma   90.00
#
_symmetry.space_group_name_H-M   'P 1'
#
loop_
_entity.id
_entity.type
_entity.pdbx_description
1 polymer ?
#
loop_
_entity_poly.entity_id
_entity_poly.type
_entity_poly.pdbx_seq_one_letter_code
_entity_poly.pdbx_strand_id
1 'polypeptide(L)'
;MLLFLDDFIVDDDNRPLPKTAHRKNENAPNIAEAQAIFGDDFNFDDINYDELNDDVEDDDQEEDDEELEDEDVEHQYDEDGNLVENEILTSKRRRKNRAQRRKQKAEELFEPEELQRGYLTEADINIRKIDKPERFQVRLARQYSYGD
;
A
#
# COMPACT_ATOMS: atom_id res chain seq x y z
N MET A 1 15.33 -27.46 -22.44
CA MET A 1 16.34 -27.88 -21.46
C MET A 1 16.35 -26.84 -20.36
N LEU A 2 15.68 -27.11 -19.25
CA LEU A 2 15.84 -26.32 -18.03
C LEU A 2 17.20 -26.71 -17.45
N LEU A 3 18.18 -25.82 -17.58
CA LEU A 3 19.44 -25.95 -16.86
C LEU A 3 19.14 -25.64 -15.40
N PHE A 4 19.38 -26.62 -14.53
CA PHE A 4 19.15 -26.50 -13.11
C PHE A 4 19.88 -25.27 -12.55
N LEU A 5 19.15 -24.44 -11.81
CA LEU A 5 19.58 -23.17 -11.22
C LEU A 5 20.75 -23.32 -10.20
N ASP A 6 21.21 -24.55 -9.96
CA ASP A 6 22.19 -24.93 -8.95
C ASP A 6 23.65 -24.94 -9.46
N ASP A 7 23.91 -24.76 -10.77
CA ASP A 7 25.25 -24.91 -11.38
C ASP A 7 26.05 -23.60 -11.53
N PHE A 8 25.55 -22.46 -11.07
CA PHE A 8 26.25 -21.16 -11.22
C PHE A 8 27.29 -20.88 -10.13
N ILE A 9 27.08 -21.38 -8.90
CA ILE A 9 27.96 -21.08 -7.76
C ILE A 9 28.90 -22.27 -7.53
N VAL A 10 30.15 -22.12 -7.97
CA VAL A 10 31.22 -23.13 -7.86
C VAL A 10 32.37 -22.60 -7.01
N ASP A 11 33.09 -23.50 -6.35
CA ASP A 11 34.34 -23.20 -5.60
C ASP A 11 35.53 -22.95 -6.56
N ASP A 12 36.70 -22.57 -6.02
CA ASP A 12 37.93 -22.29 -6.79
C ASP A 12 38.36 -23.44 -7.74
N ASP A 13 37.92 -24.67 -7.45
CA ASP A 13 38.14 -25.88 -8.26
C ASP A 13 37.02 -26.18 -9.29
N ASN A 14 36.11 -25.22 -9.56
CA ASN A 14 34.92 -25.38 -10.41
C ASN A 14 33.99 -26.53 -10.00
N ARG A 15 33.91 -26.82 -8.68
CA ARG A 15 32.99 -27.82 -8.13
C ARG A 15 31.76 -27.12 -7.56
N PRO A 16 30.54 -27.64 -7.80
CA PRO A 16 29.34 -27.08 -7.20
C PRO A 16 29.43 -27.17 -5.68
N LEU A 17 29.08 -26.08 -5.00
CA LEU A 17 29.13 -26.03 -3.53
C LEU A 17 28.14 -27.05 -2.94
N PRO A 18 28.54 -27.85 -1.92
CA PRO A 18 27.63 -28.79 -1.29
C PRO A 18 26.53 -28.02 -0.53
N LYS A 19 25.27 -28.41 -0.74
CA LYS A 19 24.13 -27.87 0.02
C LYS A 19 24.37 -28.14 1.50
N THR A 20 24.58 -27.09 2.29
CA THR A 20 24.70 -27.26 3.74
C THR A 20 23.34 -27.71 4.29
N ALA A 21 23.30 -28.86 4.95
CA ALA A 21 22.10 -29.30 5.63
C ALA A 21 21.82 -28.30 6.76
N HIS A 22 20.69 -27.58 6.67
CA HIS A 22 20.21 -26.77 7.79
C HIS A 22 20.00 -27.70 8.99
N ARG A 23 20.88 -27.60 9.98
CA ARG A 23 20.67 -28.25 11.26
C ARG A 23 19.54 -27.49 11.95
N LYS A 24 18.39 -28.15 12.15
CA LYS A 24 17.35 -27.62 13.03
C LYS A 24 17.96 -27.49 14.42
N ASN A 25 18.05 -26.25 14.92
CA ASN A 25 18.43 -26.01 16.30
C ASN A 25 17.22 -26.31 17.18
N GLU A 26 17.08 -27.56 17.60
CA GLU A 26 15.95 -28.06 18.40
C GLU A 26 15.81 -27.36 19.77
N ASN A 27 16.80 -26.57 20.18
CA ASN A 27 16.85 -25.86 21.47
C ASN A 27 16.72 -24.34 21.35
N ALA A 28 16.18 -23.80 20.25
CA ALA A 28 15.94 -22.36 20.18
C ALA A 28 14.84 -21.98 21.20
N PRO A 29 15.06 -20.95 22.05
CA PRO A 29 14.19 -20.64 23.20
C PRO A 29 12.74 -20.30 22.83
N ASN A 30 12.47 -19.99 21.57
CA ASN A 30 11.18 -19.53 21.10
C ASN A 30 10.37 -20.62 20.37
N ILE A 31 10.90 -21.86 20.24
CA ILE A 31 10.20 -22.94 19.51
C ILE A 31 8.93 -23.35 20.25
N ALA A 32 9.01 -23.50 21.58
CA ALA A 32 7.85 -23.87 22.38
C ALA A 32 6.75 -22.80 22.36
N GLU A 33 7.14 -21.51 22.37
CA GLU A 33 6.19 -20.40 22.24
C GLU A 33 5.57 -20.36 20.83
N ALA A 34 6.36 -20.56 19.78
CA ALA A 34 5.86 -20.64 18.42
C ALA A 34 4.90 -21.81 18.21
N GLN A 35 5.21 -23.00 18.75
CA GLN A 35 4.32 -24.16 18.72
C GLN A 35 3.03 -23.91 19.52
N ALA A 36 3.08 -23.16 20.62
CA ALA A 36 1.88 -22.78 21.37
C ALA A 36 1.00 -21.75 20.63
N ILE A 37 1.59 -20.86 19.83
CA ILE A 37 0.87 -19.84 19.05
C ILE A 37 0.30 -20.43 17.75
N PHE A 38 1.10 -21.19 17.01
CA PHE A 38 0.76 -21.67 15.66
C PHE A 38 0.31 -23.14 15.62
N GLY A 39 0.54 -23.91 16.67
CA GLY A 39 0.26 -25.34 16.74
C GLY A 39 1.40 -26.19 16.17
N ASP A 40 1.52 -27.43 16.66
CA ASP A 40 2.46 -28.45 16.16
C ASP A 40 1.79 -29.47 15.22
N ASP A 41 0.47 -29.37 15.04
CA ASP A 41 -0.34 -30.32 14.26
C ASP A 41 -0.39 -30.00 12.76
N PHE A 42 0.36 -28.99 12.30
CA PHE A 42 0.37 -28.59 10.90
C PHE A 42 1.23 -29.56 10.06
N ASN A 43 0.56 -30.40 9.26
CA ASN A 43 1.24 -31.32 8.34
C ASN A 43 1.31 -30.72 6.93
N PHE A 44 2.52 -30.51 6.42
CA PHE A 44 2.73 -30.01 5.05
C PHE A 44 2.24 -31.00 3.98
N ASP A 45 2.16 -32.29 4.30
CA ASP A 45 1.66 -33.31 3.38
C ASP A 45 0.12 -33.26 3.22
N ASP A 46 -0.58 -32.57 4.12
CA ASP A 46 -2.03 -32.36 4.03
C ASP A 46 -2.38 -31.19 3.07
N ILE A 47 -1.37 -30.45 2.61
CA ILE A 47 -1.53 -29.35 1.66
C ILE A 47 -1.50 -29.91 0.24
N ASN A 48 -2.64 -29.83 -0.46
CA ASN A 48 -2.70 -30.15 -1.87
C ASN A 48 -2.08 -29.01 -2.72
N TYR A 49 -0.78 -29.08 -2.96
CA TYR A 49 -0.04 -28.06 -3.70
C TYR A 49 -0.51 -27.89 -5.16
N ASP A 50 -1.08 -28.93 -5.76
CA ASP A 50 -1.59 -28.87 -7.13
C ASP A 50 -2.83 -27.95 -7.22
N GLU A 51 -3.64 -27.89 -6.17
CA GLU A 51 -4.85 -27.03 -6.09
C GLU A 51 -4.52 -25.57 -5.75
N LEU A 52 -3.42 -25.33 -5.02
CA LEU A 52 -2.95 -23.98 -4.70
C LEU A 52 -2.24 -23.27 -5.86
N ASN A 53 -1.77 -24.03 -6.86
CA ASN A 53 -0.98 -23.49 -7.96
C ASN A 53 -1.84 -23.08 -9.18
N ASP A 54 -3.12 -23.48 -9.21
CA ASP A 54 -4.08 -23.12 -10.26
C ASP A 54 -4.73 -21.73 -10.02
N ASP A 55 -4.67 -21.19 -8.79
CA ASP A 55 -5.26 -19.88 -8.42
C ASP A 55 -4.27 -18.70 -8.47
N VAL A 56 -3.01 -18.93 -8.88
CA VAL A 56 -2.01 -17.86 -9.06
C VAL A 56 -2.00 -17.43 -10.53
N GLU A 57 -3.14 -17.01 -11.06
CA GLU A 57 -3.15 -16.13 -12.23
C GLU A 57 -2.70 -14.74 -11.75
N ASP A 58 -1.68 -14.18 -12.42
CA ASP A 58 -1.17 -12.82 -12.24
C ASP A 58 -2.32 -11.80 -12.18
N ASP A 59 -2.79 -11.45 -10.98
CA ASP A 59 -3.71 -10.34 -10.78
C ASP A 59 -2.90 -9.05 -10.63
N ASP A 60 -2.20 -8.69 -11.71
CA ASP A 60 -1.71 -7.32 -11.96
C ASP A 60 -2.90 -6.44 -12.40
N GLN A 61 -4.00 -6.45 -11.64
CA GLN A 61 -5.05 -5.48 -11.80
C GLN A 61 -4.66 -4.22 -11.03
N GLU A 62 -4.22 -3.23 -11.80
CA GLU A 62 -4.23 -1.82 -11.40
C GLU A 62 -5.63 -1.48 -10.85
N GLU A 63 -5.76 -1.43 -9.52
CA GLU A 63 -6.92 -0.85 -8.85
C GLU A 63 -7.02 0.62 -9.29
N ASP A 64 -7.95 0.89 -10.21
CA ASP A 64 -8.41 2.24 -10.53
C ASP A 64 -9.09 2.79 -9.29
N ASP A 65 -8.44 3.79 -8.69
CA ASP A 65 -8.83 4.51 -7.49
C ASP A 65 -10.09 5.35 -7.82
N GLU A 66 -11.26 4.70 -7.93
CA GLU A 66 -12.55 5.37 -7.98
C GLU A 66 -12.85 5.95 -6.58
N GLU A 67 -12.29 7.14 -6.32
CA GLU A 67 -12.67 8.03 -5.23
C GLU A 67 -14.19 8.29 -5.30
N LEU A 68 -14.96 7.48 -4.56
CA LEU A 68 -16.35 7.79 -4.20
C LEU A 68 -16.34 8.94 -3.17
N GLU A 69 -16.20 10.17 -3.67
CA GLU A 69 -16.50 11.37 -2.86
C GLU A 69 -18.03 11.51 -2.74
N ASP A 70 -18.54 11.31 -1.51
CA ASP A 70 -19.92 11.58 -1.12
C ASP A 70 -20.36 12.96 -1.62
N GLU A 71 -21.38 12.95 -2.48
CA GLU A 71 -21.87 14.13 -3.20
C GLU A 71 -22.71 14.99 -2.25
N ASP A 72 -22.12 16.05 -1.68
CA ASP A 72 -22.88 17.14 -1.05
C ASP A 72 -23.73 17.86 -2.12
N VAL A 73 -24.90 17.30 -2.41
CA VAL A 73 -25.89 17.91 -3.30
C VAL A 73 -26.56 19.05 -2.54
N GLU A 74 -26.00 20.25 -2.69
CA GLU A 74 -26.63 21.48 -2.18
C GLU A 74 -27.93 21.75 -2.96
N HIS A 75 -29.07 21.37 -2.36
CA HIS A 75 -30.39 21.61 -2.91
C HIS A 75 -30.74 23.09 -2.83
N GLN A 76 -30.87 23.75 -3.99
CA GLN A 76 -31.28 25.15 -4.07
C GLN A 76 -32.80 25.24 -4.17
N TYR A 77 -33.42 25.91 -3.20
CA TYR A 77 -34.87 26.17 -3.17
C TYR A 77 -35.14 27.61 -3.62
N ASP A 78 -36.26 27.83 -4.33
CA ASP A 78 -36.72 29.19 -4.64
C ASP A 78 -37.34 29.88 -3.41
N GLU A 79 -37.71 31.15 -3.55
CA GLU A 79 -38.32 31.96 -2.48
C GLU A 79 -39.69 31.41 -2.02
N ASP A 80 -40.30 30.54 -2.85
CA ASP A 80 -41.55 29.83 -2.57
C ASP A 80 -41.32 28.40 -2.01
N GLY A 81 -40.07 27.99 -1.80
CA GLY A 81 -39.68 26.72 -1.19
C GLY A 81 -39.68 25.51 -2.14
N ASN A 82 -39.78 25.70 -3.45
CA ASN A 82 -39.73 24.63 -4.43
C ASN A 82 -38.29 24.30 -4.83
N LEU A 83 -38.01 23.00 -5.05
CA LEU A 83 -36.71 22.52 -5.50
C LEU A 83 -36.45 23.01 -6.93
N VAL A 84 -35.39 23.81 -7.12
CA VAL A 84 -35.04 24.34 -8.44
C VAL A 84 -34.29 23.25 -9.22
N GLU A 85 -35.03 22.45 -9.98
CA GLU A 85 -34.49 21.36 -10.81
C GLU A 85 -33.81 21.93 -12.07
N ASN A 86 -32.56 22.39 -11.93
CA ASN A 86 -31.74 22.91 -13.03
C ASN A 86 -30.67 21.88 -13.44
N GLU A 87 -31.06 20.74 -14.02
CA GLU A 87 -30.12 19.66 -14.38
C GLU A 87 -29.07 20.04 -15.44
N ILE A 88 -29.25 21.11 -16.23
CA ILE A 88 -28.36 21.41 -17.38
C ILE A 88 -27.36 22.56 -17.11
N LEU A 89 -27.57 23.40 -16.08
CA LEU A 89 -26.64 24.49 -15.71
C LEU A 89 -25.54 24.05 -14.72
N THR A 90 -25.65 22.85 -14.18
CA THR A 90 -24.81 22.37 -13.07
C THR A 90 -23.44 21.91 -13.54
N SER A 91 -23.29 21.25 -14.69
CA SER A 91 -22.00 20.67 -15.11
C SER A 91 -20.87 21.70 -15.30
N LYS A 92 -21.15 22.86 -15.92
CA LYS A 92 -20.14 23.91 -16.13
C LYS A 92 -19.80 24.65 -14.83
N ARG A 93 -20.78 24.90 -13.95
CA ARG A 93 -20.56 25.51 -12.63
C ARG A 93 -19.84 24.56 -11.68
N ARG A 94 -20.22 23.27 -11.67
CA ARG A 94 -19.54 22.20 -10.94
C ARG A 94 -18.08 22.05 -11.35
N ARG A 95 -17.78 22.05 -12.65
CA ARG A 95 -16.39 22.06 -13.15
C ARG A 95 -15.60 23.29 -12.71
N LYS A 96 -16.24 24.47 -12.69
CA LYS A 96 -15.61 25.71 -12.22
C LYS A 96 -15.32 25.68 -10.72
N ASN A 97 -16.27 25.22 -9.91
CA ASN A 97 -16.11 25.08 -8.46
C ASN A 97 -15.07 24.00 -8.11
N ARG A 98 -15.06 22.85 -8.81
CA ARG A 98 -14.03 21.82 -8.66
C ARG A 98 -12.65 22.36 -9.02
N ALA A 99 -12.52 23.10 -10.13
CA ALA A 99 -11.27 23.73 -10.51
C ALA A 99 -10.80 24.82 -9.52
N GLN A 100 -11.73 25.45 -8.80
CA GLN A 100 -11.42 26.44 -7.77
C GLN A 100 -10.99 25.78 -6.46
N ARG A 101 -11.65 24.70 -6.03
CA ARG A 101 -11.24 23.87 -4.89
C ARG A 101 -9.85 23.25 -5.11
N ARG A 102 -9.55 22.75 -6.32
CA ARG A 102 -8.21 22.24 -6.68
C ARG A 102 -7.09 23.27 -6.63
N LYS A 103 -7.41 24.57 -6.60
CA LYS A 103 -6.43 25.66 -6.49
C LYS A 103 -6.23 26.13 -5.04
N GLN A 104 -7.13 25.76 -4.14
CA GLN A 104 -6.98 26.05 -2.72
C GLN A 104 -5.97 25.08 -2.12
N LYS A 105 -5.15 25.57 -1.20
CA LYS A 105 -4.17 24.75 -0.50
C LYS A 105 -4.91 23.85 0.49
N ALA A 106 -4.49 22.60 0.65
CA ALA A 106 -5.14 21.66 1.56
C ALA A 106 -5.22 22.21 3.01
N GLU A 107 -4.21 22.96 3.44
CA GLU A 107 -4.15 23.65 4.75
C GLU A 107 -5.23 24.70 4.99
N GLU A 108 -5.85 25.24 3.94
CA GLU A 108 -6.93 26.21 4.06
C GLU A 108 -8.30 25.54 4.21
N LEU A 109 -8.40 24.28 3.79
CA LEU A 109 -9.65 23.53 3.72
C LEU A 109 -9.84 22.56 4.88
N PHE A 110 -8.74 22.03 5.42
CA PHE A 110 -8.75 20.98 6.43
C PHE A 110 -8.01 21.41 7.70
N GLU A 111 -8.40 20.81 8.81
CA GLU A 111 -7.70 21.00 10.07
C GLU A 111 -6.33 20.31 10.06
N PRO A 112 -5.34 20.81 10.83
CA PRO A 112 -4.00 20.24 10.85
C PRO A 112 -3.97 18.77 11.27
N GLU A 113 -4.86 18.35 12.17
CA GLU A 113 -4.98 16.94 12.58
C GLU A 113 -5.51 16.05 11.45
N GLU A 114 -6.44 16.56 10.64
CA GLU A 114 -6.98 15.84 9.47
C GLU A 114 -5.92 15.69 8.38
N LEU A 115 -5.12 16.73 8.15
CA LEU A 115 -4.00 16.69 7.20
C LEU A 115 -2.96 15.65 7.60
N GLN A 116 -2.66 15.54 8.89
CA GLN A 116 -1.73 14.53 9.39
C GLN A 116 -2.31 13.12 9.26
N ARG A 117 -3.59 12.92 9.60
CA ARG A 117 -4.25 11.62 9.49
C ARG A 117 -4.38 11.16 8.03
N GLY A 118 -4.63 12.08 7.11
CA GLY A 118 -4.78 11.82 5.68
C GLY A 118 -3.48 11.77 4.89
N TYR A 119 -2.31 11.98 5.52
CA TYR A 119 -1.03 12.13 4.82
C TYR A 119 -1.10 13.18 3.69
N LEU A 120 -1.70 14.34 4.02
CA LEU A 120 -1.92 15.47 3.11
C LEU A 120 -1.05 16.68 3.48
N THR A 121 -0.10 16.51 4.39
CA THR A 121 0.81 17.59 4.77
C THR A 121 1.76 17.93 3.62
N GLU A 122 2.37 19.11 3.64
CA GLU A 122 3.38 19.49 2.63
C GLU A 122 4.55 18.51 2.59
N ALA A 123 4.94 17.96 3.75
CA ALA A 123 6.01 16.97 3.84
C ALA A 123 5.64 15.69 3.08
N ASP A 124 4.42 15.20 3.26
CA ASP A 124 3.92 13.99 2.57
C ASP A 124 3.81 14.22 1.05
N ILE A 125 3.29 15.39 0.65
CA ILE A 125 3.22 15.78 -0.76
C ILE A 125 4.62 15.82 -1.39
N ASN A 126 5.62 16.32 -0.67
CA ASN A 126 6.99 16.34 -1.16
C ASN A 126 7.58 14.94 -1.29
N ILE A 127 7.30 14.03 -0.34
CA ILE A 127 7.74 12.63 -0.41
C ILE A 127 7.18 11.95 -1.67
N ARG A 128 5.89 12.15 -1.98
CA ARG A 128 5.23 11.61 -3.20
C ARG A 128 5.78 12.18 -4.50
N LYS A 129 6.20 13.45 -4.51
CA LYS A 129 6.76 14.12 -5.70
C LYS A 129 8.19 13.70 -6.01
N ILE A 130 8.96 13.33 -5.00
CA ILE A 130 10.36 12.96 -5.16
C ILE A 130 10.43 11.52 -5.65
N ASP A 131 11.08 11.31 -6.79
CA ASP A 131 11.32 9.99 -7.38
C ASP A 131 12.42 9.22 -6.62
N LYS A 132 12.14 8.89 -5.36
CA LYS A 132 12.96 8.04 -4.49
C LYS A 132 12.03 7.19 -3.61
N PRO A 133 12.41 5.97 -3.23
CA PRO A 133 11.55 5.15 -2.38
C PRO A 133 11.31 5.82 -1.02
N GLU A 134 10.06 5.88 -0.59
CA GLU A 134 9.63 6.61 0.62
C GLU A 134 10.39 6.16 1.88
N ARG A 135 10.72 4.88 1.99
CA ARG A 135 11.48 4.32 3.13
C ARG A 135 12.83 5.02 3.34
N PHE A 136 13.53 5.41 2.28
CA PHE A 136 14.78 6.16 2.40
C PHE A 136 14.54 7.60 2.84
N GLN A 137 13.46 8.22 2.34
CA GLN A 137 13.08 9.59 2.67
C GLN A 137 12.66 9.72 4.14
N VAL A 138 11.77 8.84 4.62
CA VAL A 138 11.26 8.82 6.00
C VAL A 138 12.35 8.47 7.01
N ARG A 139 13.26 7.56 6.67
CA ARG A 139 14.38 7.19 7.56
C ARG A 139 15.28 8.40 7.83
N LEU A 140 15.62 9.16 6.79
CA LEU A 140 16.42 10.38 6.93
C LEU A 140 15.68 11.42 7.78
N ALA A 141 14.40 11.70 7.47
CA ALA A 141 13.60 12.65 8.24
C ALA A 141 13.55 12.32 9.74
N ARG A 142 13.40 11.03 10.10
CA ARG A 142 13.40 10.59 11.49
C ARG A 142 14.78 10.72 12.15
N GLN A 143 15.86 10.46 11.42
CA GLN A 143 17.22 10.61 11.95
C GLN A 143 17.55 12.05 12.35
N TYR A 144 17.05 13.05 11.60
CA TYR A 144 17.25 14.46 11.94
C TYR A 144 16.32 14.97 13.05
N SER A 145 15.23 14.27 13.36
CA SER A 145 14.27 14.65 14.41
C SER A 145 14.68 14.26 15.84
N TYR A 146 15.58 13.30 16.01
CA TYR A 146 16.05 12.81 17.32
C TYR A 146 17.50 13.22 17.63
N GLY A 147 18.02 14.21 16.89
CA GLY A 147 19.42 14.64 16.93
C GLY A 147 19.70 15.93 17.70
N ASP A 148 18.73 16.47 18.46
CA ASP A 148 18.89 17.60 19.39
C ASP A 148 18.96 17.12 20.84
#